data_AF-A0A3M1DQP3-F1
#
_entry.id   AF-A0A3M1DQP3-F1
#
_cell.length_a   1.000
_cell.length_b   1.000
_cell.length_c   1.000
_cell.angle_alpha   90.00
_cell.angle_beta   90.00
_cell.angle_gamma   90.00
#
_symmetry.space_group_name_H-M   'P 1'
#
loop_
_entity.id
_entity.type
_entity.pdbx_description
1 polymer ?
#
loop_
_entity_poly.entity_id
_entity_poly.type
_entity_poly.pdbx_seq_one_letter_code
_entity_poly.pdbx_strand_id
1 'polypeptide(L)'
;MTISTPQRRAEIARLLAREGAVRVPDLAARYGVSEPTIRRDLEWLEQEGLVHRVRGGAIAASLRVLPPPAHSTVASRIGQTAVEFIRDGETIFLGPGTLTLEAARALQDRHHLTVVTSSLTVATEIAQHTSHVLILTGGQLNRTDGGLEGHLVQIA
;
A
#
# COMPACT_ATOMS: atom_id res chain seq x y z
N MET A 1 26.38 3.17 23.68
CA MET A 1 25.35 2.90 24.71
C MET A 1 24.29 2.01 24.08
N THR A 2 24.17 0.76 24.53
CA THR A 2 23.18 -0.17 23.98
C THR A 2 21.79 0.22 24.48
N ILE A 3 20.91 0.63 23.57
CA ILE A 3 19.53 0.98 23.92
C ILE A 3 18.79 -0.23 24.49
N SER A 4 17.88 -0.01 25.44
CA SER A 4 17.11 -1.10 26.05
C SER A 4 16.13 -1.73 25.04
N THR A 5 15.74 -2.99 25.25
CA THR A 5 14.78 -3.70 24.38
C THR A 5 13.45 -2.96 24.22
N PRO A 6 12.79 -2.43 25.27
CA PRO A 6 11.57 -1.65 25.12
C PRO A 6 11.77 -0.36 24.31
N GLN A 7 12.88 0.35 24.53
CA GLN A 7 13.22 1.55 23.76
C GLN A 7 13.45 1.22 22.28
N ARG A 8 14.20 0.14 21.99
CA ARG A 8 14.44 -0.33 20.62
C ARG A 8 13.13 -0.65 19.90
N ARG A 9 12.21 -1.37 20.54
CA ARG A 9 10.89 -1.69 19.97
C ARG A 9 10.07 -0.43 19.68
N ALA A 10 10.04 0.53 20.60
CA ALA A 10 9.35 1.80 20.42
C ALA A 10 9.95 2.62 19.26
N GLU A 11 11.28 2.63 19.12
CA GLU A 11 11.93 3.31 18.00
C GLU A 11 11.70 2.61 16.66
N ILE A 12 11.74 1.27 16.62
CA ILE A 12 11.42 0.49 15.42
C ILE A 12 9.98 0.78 14.98
N ALA A 13 9.02 0.82 15.90
CA ALA A 13 7.63 1.15 15.59
C ALA A 13 7.48 2.58 15.04
N ARG A 14 8.17 3.57 15.64
CA ARG A 14 8.19 4.95 15.12
C ARG A 14 8.85 5.05 13.74
N LEU A 15 9.91 4.29 13.52
CA LEU A 15 10.60 4.23 12.24
C LEU A 15 9.68 3.68 11.17
N LEU A 16 9.00 2.57 11.47
CA LEU A 16 8.00 1.98 10.61
C LEU A 16 6.83 2.92 10.32
N ALA A 17 6.35 3.66 11.31
CA ALA A 17 5.30 4.66 11.10
C ALA A 17 5.71 5.79 10.15
N ARG A 18 7.00 6.13 10.07
CA ARG A 18 7.53 7.20 9.20
C ARG A 18 7.97 6.71 7.82
N GLU A 19 8.66 5.59 7.76
CA GLU A 19 9.31 5.06 6.54
C GLU A 19 8.48 3.96 5.87
N GLY A 20 7.48 3.43 6.58
CA GLY A 20 6.52 2.44 6.12
C GLY A 20 7.01 1.00 6.03
N ALA A 21 8.30 0.80 5.74
CA ALA A 21 8.94 -0.50 5.71
C ALA A 21 10.36 -0.44 6.29
N VAL A 22 10.82 -1.54 6.86
CA VAL A 22 12.19 -1.68 7.40
C VAL A 22 12.75 -3.06 7.08
N ARG A 23 14.09 -3.17 6.99
CA ARG A 23 14.79 -4.44 6.77
C ARG A 23 15.55 -4.86 8.03
N VAL A 24 15.57 -6.17 8.29
CA VAL A 24 16.25 -6.75 9.45
C VAL A 24 17.75 -6.42 9.50
N PRO A 25 18.53 -6.52 8.39
CA PRO A 25 19.95 -6.20 8.42
C PRO A 25 20.22 -4.73 8.76
N ASP A 26 19.39 -3.82 8.26
CA ASP A 26 19.54 -2.37 8.48
C ASP A 26 19.29 -2.01 9.94
N LEU A 27 18.24 -2.60 10.55
CA LEU A 27 17.96 -2.42 11.98
C LEU A 27 19.06 -3.04 12.86
N ALA A 28 19.58 -4.20 12.46
CA ALA A 28 20.67 -4.88 13.18
C ALA A 28 21.92 -4.00 13.21
N ALA A 29 22.31 -3.43 12.06
CA ALA A 29 23.41 -2.49 11.95
C ALA A 29 23.14 -1.19 12.73
N ARG A 30 21.95 -0.61 12.58
CA ARG A 30 21.56 0.66 13.24
C ARG A 30 21.61 0.59 14.76
N TYR A 31 21.15 -0.52 15.34
CA TYR A 31 21.06 -0.69 16.79
C TYR A 31 22.22 -1.48 17.38
N GLY A 32 23.17 -1.94 16.56
CA GLY A 32 24.32 -2.73 17.01
C GLY A 32 23.92 -4.06 17.65
N VAL A 33 22.87 -4.71 17.15
CA VAL A 33 22.37 -5.99 17.67
C VAL A 33 22.32 -7.04 16.56
N SER A 34 22.21 -8.32 16.94
CA SER A 34 22.13 -9.41 15.97
C SER A 34 20.78 -9.45 15.24
N GLU A 35 20.76 -9.92 13.99
CA GLU A 35 19.51 -10.10 13.24
C GLU A 35 18.46 -10.97 13.96
N PRO A 36 18.81 -12.07 14.66
CA PRO A 36 17.85 -12.82 15.47
C PRO A 36 17.21 -12.00 16.60
N THR A 37 17.92 -10.99 17.12
CA THR A 37 17.38 -10.07 18.13
C THR A 37 16.33 -9.15 17.51
N ILE A 38 16.63 -8.57 16.34
CA ILE A 38 15.65 -7.78 15.58
C ILE A 38 14.45 -8.65 15.18
N ARG A 39 14.65 -9.89 14.73
CA ARG A 39 13.52 -10.79 14.39
C ARG A 39 12.59 -11.01 15.58
N ARG A 40 13.13 -11.21 16.79
CA ARG A 40 12.34 -11.32 18.04
C ARG A 40 11.63 -10.03 18.42
N ASP A 41 12.23 -8.88 18.18
CA ASP A 41 11.59 -7.59 18.42
C ASP A 41 10.43 -7.34 17.45
N LEU A 42 10.60 -7.68 16.17
CA LEU A 42 9.55 -7.60 15.16
C LEU A 42 8.43 -8.62 15.41
N GLU A 43 8.76 -9.82 15.91
CA GLU A 43 7.78 -10.81 16.38
C GLU A 43 6.91 -10.25 17.51
N TRP A 44 7.52 -9.62 18.50
CA TRP A 44 6.78 -8.99 19.59
C TRP A 44 5.90 -7.84 19.09
N LEU A 45 6.43 -6.96 18.24
CA LEU A 45 5.67 -5.85 17.68
C LEU A 45 4.50 -6.31 16.79
N GLU A 46 4.63 -7.46 16.13
CA GLU A 46 3.56 -8.07 15.34
C GLU A 46 2.46 -8.64 16.24
N GLN A 47 2.83 -9.27 17.36
CA GLN A 47 1.87 -9.75 18.37
C GLN A 47 1.07 -8.59 19.00
N GLU A 48 1.71 -7.43 19.17
CA GLU A 48 1.04 -6.20 19.64
C GLU A 48 0.25 -5.48 18.52
N GLY A 49 0.23 -6.02 17.29
CA GLY A 49 -0.51 -5.45 16.17
C GLY A 49 0.07 -4.13 15.62
N LEU A 50 1.32 -3.82 15.92
CA LEU A 50 1.98 -2.57 15.51
C LEU A 50 2.67 -2.69 14.13
N VAL A 51 3.02 -3.90 13.72
CA VAL A 51 3.74 -4.19 12.47
C VAL A 51 3.22 -5.48 11.83
N HIS A 52 3.50 -5.67 10.54
CA HIS A 52 3.37 -6.95 9.85
C HIS A 52 4.74 -7.40 9.34
N ARG A 53 5.11 -8.65 9.59
CA ARG A 53 6.38 -9.19 9.10
C ARG A 53 6.29 -9.57 7.63
N VAL A 54 7.41 -9.39 6.94
CA VAL A 54 7.62 -9.83 5.55
C VAL A 54 8.96 -10.56 5.45
N ARG A 55 9.25 -11.16 4.29
CA ARG A 55 10.56 -11.81 4.08
C ARG A 55 11.69 -10.79 4.25
N GLY A 56 12.44 -10.93 5.35
CA GLY A 56 13.62 -10.11 5.65
C GLY A 56 13.34 -8.76 6.33
N GLY A 57 12.11 -8.47 6.77
CA GLY A 57 11.76 -7.15 7.30
C GLY A 57 10.38 -7.09 7.96
N ALA A 58 9.87 -5.87 8.12
CA ALA A 58 8.50 -5.60 8.54
C ALA A 58 7.96 -4.33 7.87
N ILE A 59 6.63 -4.19 7.86
CA ILE A 59 5.88 -3.02 7.40
C ILE A 59 4.94 -2.53 8.50
N ALA A 60 4.57 -1.25 8.52
CA ALA A 60 3.71 -0.71 9.59
C ALA A 60 2.29 -1.27 9.49
N ALA A 61 1.67 -1.61 10.64
CA ALA A 61 0.31 -2.16 10.66
C ALA A 61 -0.76 -1.12 10.24
N SER A 62 -0.50 0.17 10.47
CA SER A 62 -1.37 1.27 10.01
C SER A 62 -1.29 1.51 8.50
N LEU A 63 -0.26 0.99 7.81
CA LEU A 63 -0.04 1.17 6.38
C LEU A 63 -0.50 -0.03 5.53
N ARG A 64 -1.64 -0.64 5.87
CA ARG A 64 -2.31 -1.61 4.95
C ARG A 64 -3.00 -0.93 3.75
N VAL A 65 -2.52 0.25 3.38
CA VAL A 65 -2.65 0.85 2.04
C VAL A 65 -1.28 1.42 1.63
N LEU A 66 -0.20 0.68 1.88
CA LEU A 66 1.08 1.00 1.23
C LEU A 66 0.86 0.75 -0.26
N PRO A 67 1.04 1.76 -1.13
CA PRO A 67 1.03 1.49 -2.56
C PRO A 67 2.04 0.38 -2.83
N PRO A 68 1.73 -0.58 -3.74
CA PRO A 68 2.66 -1.61 -4.16
C PRO A 68 4.04 -1.01 -4.48
N PRO A 69 5.12 -1.78 -4.25
CA PRO A 69 6.49 -1.28 -4.31
C PRO A 69 6.73 -0.41 -5.54
N ALA A 70 7.36 0.74 -5.29
CA ALA A 70 7.60 1.78 -6.28
C ALA A 70 8.09 1.20 -7.62
N HIS A 71 7.33 1.52 -8.67
CA HIS A 71 7.71 1.46 -10.07
C HIS A 71 8.41 0.16 -10.50
N SER A 72 7.66 -0.94 -10.58
CA SER A 72 7.94 -1.88 -11.65
C SER A 72 7.80 -1.11 -12.97
N THR A 73 8.92 -0.89 -13.67
CA THR A 73 8.92 -0.21 -14.98
C THR A 73 8.00 -0.90 -15.98
N VAL A 74 7.73 -2.20 -15.79
CA VAL A 74 6.75 -2.95 -16.59
C VAL A 74 5.33 -2.58 -16.21
N ALA A 75 4.98 -2.57 -14.91
CA ALA A 75 3.63 -2.22 -14.47
C ALA A 75 3.26 -0.78 -14.84
N SER A 76 4.21 0.15 -14.70
CA SER A 76 4.03 1.54 -15.07
C SER A 76 3.77 1.71 -16.57
N ARG A 77 4.55 1.06 -17.43
CA ARG A 77 4.32 1.05 -18.88
C ARG A 77 2.97 0.46 -19.25
N ILE A 78 2.56 -0.65 -18.61
CA ILE A 78 1.24 -1.25 -18.84
C ILE A 78 0.13 -0.28 -18.44
N GLY A 79 0.26 0.38 -17.29
CA GLY A 79 -0.71 1.38 -16.83
C GLY A 79 -0.85 2.55 -17.79
N GLN A 80 0.28 3.11 -18.25
CA GLN A 80 0.30 4.18 -19.24
C GLN A 80 -0.37 3.76 -20.55
N THR A 81 0.01 2.61 -21.11
CA THR A 81 -0.58 2.09 -22.34
C THR A 81 -2.08 1.83 -22.19
N ALA A 82 -2.54 1.34 -21.04
CA ALA A 82 -3.97 1.12 -20.80
C ALA A 82 -4.77 2.43 -20.88
N VAL A 83 -4.22 3.54 -20.38
CA VAL A 83 -4.87 4.85 -20.40
C VAL A 83 -4.95 5.45 -21.81
N GLU A 84 -4.10 5.03 -22.75
CA GLU A 84 -4.20 5.46 -24.15
C GLU A 84 -5.53 5.05 -24.82
N PHE A 85 -6.15 3.98 -24.33
CA PHE A 85 -7.45 3.49 -24.83
C PHE A 85 -8.66 4.19 -24.20
N ILE A 86 -8.45 5.03 -23.18
CA ILE A 86 -9.51 5.72 -22.43
C ILE A 86 -9.68 7.12 -23.00
N ARG A 87 -10.93 7.53 -23.24
CA ARG A 87 -11.26 8.89 -23.73
C ARG A 87 -11.82 9.74 -22.60
N ASP A 88 -11.64 11.05 -22.72
CA ASP A 88 -12.24 12.01 -21.78
C ASP A 88 -13.76 11.86 -21.73
N GLY A 89 -14.32 11.99 -20.53
CA GLY A 89 -15.76 11.82 -20.30
C GLY A 89 -16.25 10.37 -20.13
N GLU A 90 -15.37 9.37 -20.29
CA GLU A 90 -15.77 7.95 -20.12
C GLU A 90 -15.95 7.54 -18.66
N THR A 91 -16.76 6.49 -18.47
CA THR A 91 -16.89 5.79 -17.19
C THR A 91 -16.08 4.50 -17.25
N ILE A 92 -15.15 4.35 -16.31
CA ILE A 92 -14.23 3.21 -16.26
C ILE A 92 -14.32 2.51 -14.91
N PHE A 93 -14.06 1.20 -14.89
CA PHE A 93 -13.90 0.44 -13.67
C PHE A 93 -12.42 0.06 -13.46
N LEU A 94 -11.87 0.36 -12.28
CA LEU A 94 -10.53 -0.04 -11.87
C LEU A 94 -10.62 -0.96 -10.66
N GLY A 95 -10.26 -2.24 -10.83
CA GLY A 95 -10.19 -3.20 -9.73
C GLY A 95 -8.96 -2.99 -8.82
N PRO A 96 -8.84 -3.79 -7.74
CA PRO A 96 -7.62 -3.83 -6.94
C PRO A 96 -6.46 -4.42 -7.73
N GLY A 97 -5.24 -3.94 -7.44
CA GLY A 97 -4.02 -4.48 -8.04
C GLY A 97 -2.98 -3.42 -8.38
N THR A 98 -1.76 -3.89 -8.65
CA THR A 98 -0.64 -3.00 -8.99
C THR A 98 -0.79 -2.38 -10.37
N LEU A 99 -1.29 -3.13 -11.36
CA LEU A 99 -1.46 -2.61 -12.72
C LEU A 99 -2.55 -1.54 -12.80
N THR A 100 -3.67 -1.76 -12.10
CA THR A 100 -4.78 -0.81 -12.05
C THR A 100 -4.41 0.45 -11.28
N LEU A 101 -3.56 0.35 -10.25
CA LEU A 101 -3.01 1.54 -9.59
C LEU A 101 -2.08 2.34 -10.52
N GLU A 102 -1.22 1.68 -11.28
CA GLU A 102 -0.38 2.38 -12.26
C GLU A 102 -1.22 3.04 -13.36
N ALA A 103 -2.33 2.41 -13.79
CA ALA A 103 -3.29 3.05 -14.69
C ALA A 103 -3.94 4.27 -14.02
N ALA A 104 -4.36 4.16 -12.76
CA ALA A 104 -4.95 5.27 -12.00
C ALA A 104 -4.02 6.49 -11.92
N ARG A 105 -2.72 6.27 -11.70
CA ARG A 105 -1.68 7.31 -11.71
C ARG A 105 -1.58 8.02 -13.05
N ALA A 106 -1.67 7.26 -14.14
CA ALA A 106 -1.61 7.80 -15.49
C ALA A 106 -2.88 8.56 -15.91
N LEU A 107 -3.97 8.51 -15.13
CA LEU A 107 -5.19 9.26 -15.43
C LEU A 107 -5.11 10.76 -15.15
N GLN A 108 -4.06 11.24 -14.47
CA GLN A 108 -3.88 12.66 -14.18
C GLN A 108 -3.93 13.56 -15.44
N ASP A 109 -3.56 13.00 -16.60
CA ASP A 109 -3.56 13.69 -17.90
C ASP A 109 -4.89 13.58 -18.66
N ARG A 110 -5.90 12.93 -18.07
CA ARG A 110 -7.26 12.79 -18.63
C ARG A 110 -8.22 13.75 -17.95
N HIS A 111 -9.37 13.98 -18.57
CA HIS A 111 -10.37 14.91 -18.06
C HIS A 111 -11.77 14.32 -17.99
N HIS A 112 -12.51 14.75 -16.98
CA HIS A 112 -13.95 14.46 -16.81
C HIS A 112 -14.33 12.98 -16.76
N LEU A 113 -13.42 12.09 -16.35
CA LEU A 113 -13.74 10.68 -16.17
C LEU A 113 -14.66 10.46 -14.96
N THR A 114 -15.44 9.37 -15.04
CA THR A 114 -16.07 8.74 -13.87
C THR A 114 -15.34 7.42 -13.58
N VAL A 115 -14.65 7.36 -12.46
CA VAL A 115 -13.88 6.19 -12.03
C VAL A 115 -14.67 5.43 -10.97
N VAL A 116 -15.04 4.20 -11.30
CA VAL A 116 -15.63 3.25 -10.34
C VAL A 116 -14.53 2.30 -9.87
N THR A 117 -14.39 2.08 -8.57
CA THR A 117 -13.36 1.17 -8.04
C THR A 117 -13.83 0.44 -6.80
N SER A 118 -13.36 -0.80 -6.65
CA SER A 118 -13.44 -1.56 -5.41
C SER A 118 -12.12 -1.61 -4.66
N SER A 119 -11.20 -0.68 -4.92
CA SER A 119 -9.90 -0.63 -4.25
C SER A 119 -9.73 0.67 -3.49
N LEU A 120 -9.49 0.57 -2.17
CA LEU A 120 -9.15 1.74 -1.36
C LEU A 120 -7.85 2.40 -1.83
N THR A 121 -6.88 1.60 -2.29
CA THR A 121 -5.61 2.11 -2.83
C THR A 121 -5.84 2.97 -4.07
N VAL A 122 -6.61 2.45 -5.04
CA VAL A 122 -6.94 3.19 -6.27
C VAL A 122 -7.81 4.41 -5.96
N ALA A 123 -8.82 4.26 -5.09
CA ALA A 123 -9.68 5.36 -4.69
C ALA A 123 -8.90 6.51 -4.05
N THR A 124 -7.94 6.19 -3.18
CA THR A 124 -7.09 7.19 -2.52
C THR A 124 -6.23 7.92 -3.55
N GLU A 125 -5.62 7.21 -4.49
CA GLU A 125 -4.81 7.79 -5.57
C GLU A 125 -5.63 8.78 -6.42
N ILE A 126 -6.80 8.35 -6.90
CA ILE A 126 -7.69 9.19 -7.71
C ILE A 126 -8.18 10.41 -6.94
N ALA A 127 -8.57 10.24 -5.67
CA ALA A 127 -9.08 11.32 -4.82
C ALA A 127 -8.01 12.37 -4.50
N GLN A 128 -6.73 11.98 -4.43
CA GLN A 128 -5.62 12.88 -4.08
C GLN A 128 -5.05 13.61 -5.30
N HIS A 129 -5.07 12.98 -6.48
CA HIS A 129 -4.30 13.43 -7.63
C HIS A 129 -5.12 13.83 -8.86
N THR A 130 -6.44 13.65 -8.84
CA THR A 130 -7.30 13.98 -9.98
C THR A 130 -8.55 14.74 -9.54
N SER A 131 -9.27 15.30 -10.52
CA SER A 131 -10.60 15.90 -10.33
C SER A 131 -11.72 15.02 -10.91
N HIS A 132 -11.48 13.73 -11.10
CA HIS A 132 -12.46 12.80 -11.64
C HIS A 132 -13.61 12.57 -10.66
N VAL A 133 -14.78 12.21 -11.19
CA VAL A 133 -15.86 11.68 -10.35
C VAL A 133 -15.42 10.31 -9.86
N LEU A 134 -15.37 10.11 -8.54
CA LEU A 134 -14.95 8.86 -7.93
C LEU A 134 -16.14 8.16 -7.28
N ILE A 135 -16.38 6.91 -7.66
CA ILE A 135 -17.34 6.01 -7.05
C ILE A 135 -16.56 4.83 -6.44
N LEU A 136 -16.47 4.82 -5.11
CA LEU A 136 -15.94 3.68 -4.37
C LEU A 136 -17.08 2.73 -4.05
N THR A 137 -16.98 1.47 -4.48
CA THR A 137 -17.97 0.46 -4.13
C THR A 137 -17.98 0.23 -2.61
N GLY A 138 -19.10 -0.20 -2.05
CA GLY A 138 -19.17 -0.59 -0.63
C GLY A 138 -18.43 -1.90 -0.34
N GLY A 139 -18.72 -2.55 0.78
CA GLY A 139 -18.23 -3.91 1.08
C GLY A 139 -17.25 -4.01 2.25
N GLN A 140 -16.62 -5.17 2.37
CA GLN A 140 -15.69 -5.50 3.43
C GLN A 140 -14.25 -5.31 2.95
N LEU A 141 -13.42 -4.63 3.73
CA LEU A 141 -12.02 -4.43 3.39
C LEU A 141 -11.21 -5.73 3.51
N ASN A 142 -10.77 -6.28 2.38
CA ASN A 142 -9.64 -7.18 2.33
C ASN A 142 -8.38 -6.36 2.58
N ARG A 143 -7.91 -6.40 3.83
CA ARG A 143 -6.79 -5.57 4.20
C ARG A 143 -5.47 -6.06 3.55
N THR A 144 -5.44 -7.22 2.88
CA THR A 144 -4.23 -7.79 2.23
C THR A 144 -3.80 -7.03 0.99
N ASP A 145 -4.76 -6.62 0.17
CA ASP A 145 -4.52 -5.92 -1.09
C ASP A 145 -5.26 -4.57 -1.18
N GLY A 146 -6.04 -4.21 -0.16
CA GLY A 146 -6.82 -2.98 -0.12
C GLY A 146 -8.10 -3.06 -0.96
N GLY A 147 -8.47 -4.25 -1.44
CA GLY A 147 -9.73 -4.51 -2.13
C GLY A 147 -10.93 -4.51 -1.18
N LEU A 148 -12.08 -4.10 -1.69
CA LEU A 148 -13.38 -4.25 -1.06
C LEU A 148 -14.06 -5.48 -1.67
N GLU A 149 -14.58 -6.34 -0.80
CA GLU A 149 -15.12 -7.64 -1.16
C GLU A 149 -16.52 -7.85 -0.55
N GLY A 150 -17.16 -8.95 -0.93
CA GLY A 150 -18.47 -9.37 -0.44
C GLY A 150 -19.62 -9.02 -1.39
N HIS A 151 -20.84 -9.33 -0.96
CA HIS A 151 -22.05 -9.25 -1.81
C HIS A 151 -22.36 -7.83 -2.34
N LEU A 152 -21.84 -6.79 -1.69
CA LEU A 152 -22.02 -5.41 -2.15
C LEU A 152 -21.11 -5.03 -3.34
N VAL A 153 -20.13 -5.89 -3.65
CA VAL A 153 -19.09 -5.64 -4.67
C VAL A 153 -19.09 -6.70 -5.77
N GLN A 154 -19.77 -7.84 -5.56
CA GLN A 154 -19.93 -8.84 -6.60
C GLN A 154 -20.72 -8.26 -7.77
N ILE A 155 -20.06 -8.18 -8.93
CA ILE A 155 -20.73 -8.00 -10.21
C ILE A 155 -21.42 -9.33 -10.51
N ALA A 156 -22.75 -9.31 -10.60
CA ALA A 156 -23.58 -10.47 -10.94
C ALA A 156 -23.33 -10.96 -12.37
#